data_AF-A0A345IMS1-F1
#
_entry.id   AF-A0A345IMS1-F1
#
_cell.length_a   1.000
_cell.length_b   1.000
_cell.length_c   1.000
_cell.angle_alpha   90.00
_cell.angle_beta   90.00
_cell.angle_gamma   90.00
#
_symmetry.space_group_name_H-M   'P 1'
#
loop_
_entity.id
_entity.type
_entity.pdbx_description
1 polymer ?
#
loop_
_entity_poly.entity_id
_entity_poly.type
_entity_poly.pdbx_seq_one_letter_code
_entity_poly.pdbx_strand_id
1 'polypeptide(L)' 'MPDRRAFKLLSWFERDRAHVQLVDAATEGRCIVEWWDEEVTQAIEDGFLDRHDLLGSALAYAASVGLIPEDLR' A
#
# COMPACT_ATOMS: atom_id res chain seq x y z
N MET A 1 1.29 5.71 -14.61
CA MET A 1 1.09 5.44 -13.17
C MET A 1 -0.15 6.20 -12.73
N PRO A 2 -1.02 5.59 -11.92
CA PRO A 2 -2.25 6.22 -11.47
C PRO A 2 -1.96 7.50 -10.67
N ASP A 3 -2.91 8.44 -10.63
CA ASP A 3 -2.72 9.71 -9.92
C ASP A 3 -2.54 9.45 -8.41
N ARG A 4 -1.34 9.71 -7.90
CA ARG A 4 -0.97 9.50 -6.50
C ARG A 4 -1.91 10.23 -5.53
N ARG A 5 -2.59 11.31 -5.94
CA ARG A 5 -3.55 12.04 -5.11
C ARG A 5 -4.84 11.28 -4.83
N ALA A 6 -5.19 10.28 -5.65
CA ALA A 6 -6.35 9.42 -5.45
C ALA A 6 -6.11 8.32 -4.41
N PHE A 7 -4.88 8.18 -3.91
CA PHE A 7 -4.48 7.12 -2.98
C PHE A 7 -3.88 7.69 -1.70
N LYS A 8 -4.13 6.99 -0.61
CA LYS A 8 -3.55 7.27 0.70
C LYS A 8 -2.96 6.00 1.27
N LEU A 9 -1.87 6.16 2.02
CA LEU A 9 -1.28 5.07 2.80
C LEU A 9 -1.70 5.23 4.26
N LEU A 10 -2.22 4.16 4.84
CA LEU A 10 -2.42 4.02 6.28
C LEU A 10 -1.38 3.00 6.79
N SER A 11 -0.74 3.32 7.91
CA SER A 11 0.27 2.43 8.47
C SER A 11 0.29 2.50 9.99
N TRP A 12 0.50 1.34 10.62
CA TRP A 12 0.63 1.19 12.05
C TRP A 12 1.74 0.20 12.36
N PHE A 13 2.64 0.57 13.27
CA PHE A 13 3.80 -0.24 13.64
C PHE A 13 3.93 -0.28 15.16
N GLU A 14 3.99 -1.50 15.69
CA GLU A 14 4.32 -1.82 17.07
C GLU A 14 5.47 -2.85 17.09
N ARG A 15 6.00 -3.15 18.29
CA ARG A 15 7.23 -3.96 18.42
C ARG A 15 7.19 -5.27 17.63
N ASP A 16 6.06 -5.96 17.68
CA ASP A 16 5.86 -7.29 17.08
C ASP A 16 4.69 -7.30 16.08
N ARG A 17 4.18 -6.12 15.70
CA ARG A 17 3.02 -6.00 14.81
C ARG A 17 3.19 -4.88 13.80
N ALA A 18 2.73 -5.14 12.59
CA ALA A 18 2.79 -4.16 11.52
C ALA A 18 1.51 -4.22 10.69
N HIS A 19 1.08 -3.07 10.18
CA HIS A 19 0.02 -2.97 9.21
C HIS A 19 0.36 -1.86 8.23
N VAL A 20 0.30 -2.17 6.94
CA VAL A 20 0.44 -1.21 5.86
C VAL A 20 -0.72 -1.42 4.91
N GLN A 21 -1.44 -0.36 4.57
CA GLN A 21 -2.62 -0.44 3.74
C GLN A 21 -2.66 0.72 2.75
N LEU A 22 -2.92 0.39 1.49
CA LEU A 22 -3.24 1.35 0.43
C LEU A 22 -4.76 1.47 0.33
N VAL A 23 -5.26 2.70 0.42
CA VAL A 23 -6.69 3.00 0.36
C VAL A 23 -6.98 4.11 -0.66
N ASP A 24 -8.24 4.20 -1.08
CA ASP A 24 -8.80 5.39 -1.72
C ASP A 24 -8.64 6.61 -0.81
N ALA A 25 -8.12 7.72 -1.35
CA ALA A 25 -7.86 8.94 -0.58
C ALA A 25 -9.11 9.75 -0.24
N ALA A 26 -10.20 9.59 -0.99
CA ALA A 26 -11.42 10.38 -0.80
C ALA A 26 -12.20 9.94 0.44
N THR A 27 -12.21 8.65 0.74
CA THR A 27 -13.05 8.04 1.77
C THR A 27 -12.29 7.22 2.79
N GLU A 28 -11.10 6.71 2.44
CA GLU A 28 -10.34 5.73 3.22
C GLU A 28 -11.13 4.42 3.51
N GLY A 29 -12.33 4.27 2.95
CA GLY A 29 -13.22 3.14 3.17
C GLY A 29 -12.99 1.98 2.19
N ARG A 30 -12.24 2.23 1.12
CA ARG A 30 -11.89 1.22 0.11
C ARG A 30 -10.43 0.79 0.27
N CYS A 31 -10.23 -0.38 0.86
CA CYS A 31 -8.94 -1.07 0.86
C CYS A 31 -8.62 -1.57 -0.56
N ILE A 32 -7.45 -1.22 -1.07
CA ILE A 32 -6.96 -1.67 -2.38
C ILE A 32 -6.01 -2.84 -2.19
N VAL A 33 -5.08 -2.71 -1.24
CA VAL A 33 -4.16 -3.77 -0.82
C VAL A 33 -3.71 -3.50 0.60
N GLU A 34 -3.49 -4.55 1.38
CA GLU A 34 -2.93 -4.46 2.71
C GLU A 34 -1.95 -5.61 2.99
N TRP A 35 -1.04 -5.34 3.93
CA TRP A 35 -0.06 -6.27 4.45
C TRP A 35 -0.09 -6.23 5.98
N TRP A 36 -0.04 -7.39 6.61
CA TRP A 36 -0.04 -7.54 8.06
C TRP A 36 1.22 -8.24 8.57
N ASP A 37 1.70 -7.78 9.71
CA ASP A 37 2.74 -8.40 10.52
C ASP A 37 3.95 -8.88 9.69
N GLU A 38 4.15 -10.20 9.54
CA GLU A 38 5.27 -10.77 8.78
C GLU A 38 5.24 -10.40 7.28
N GLU A 39 4.06 -10.19 6.69
CA GLU A 39 3.91 -9.81 5.29
C GLU A 39 4.50 -8.42 5.00
N VAL A 40 4.46 -7.51 5.98
CA VAL A 40 5.07 -6.18 5.83
C VAL A 40 6.59 -6.31 5.74
N THR A 41 7.18 -7.10 6.64
CA THR A 41 8.62 -7.36 6.66
C THR A 41 9.05 -8.05 5.38
N GLN A 42 8.34 -9.11 4.99
CA GLN A 42 8.65 -9.85 3.77
C GLN A 42 8.50 -8.97 2.52
N ALA A 43 7.44 -8.16 2.42
CA ALA A 43 7.27 -7.26 1.28
C ALA A 43 8.38 -6.20 1.19
N ILE A 44 8.95 -5.77 2.31
CA ILE A 44 10.11 -4.88 2.32
C ILE A 44 11.39 -5.62 1.88
N GLU A 45 11.61 -6.83 2.39
CA GLU A 45 12.79 -7.64 2.05
C GLU A 45 12.79 -8.08 0.58
N ASP A 46 11.62 -8.42 0.04
CA ASP A 46 11.41 -8.78 -1.36
C ASP A 46 11.43 -7.55 -2.30
N GLY A 47 11.45 -6.33 -1.75
CA GLY A 47 11.52 -5.09 -2.50
C GLY A 47 10.19 -4.60 -3.09
N PHE A 48 9.06 -5.17 -2.67
CA PHE A 48 7.72 -4.70 -3.04
C PHE A 48 7.31 -3.42 -2.29
N LEU A 49 7.77 -3.28 -1.04
CA LEU A 49 7.59 -2.08 -0.23
C LEU A 49 8.95 -1.42 0.04
N ASP A 50 9.02 -0.11 -0.16
CA ASP A 50 10.14 0.73 0.22
C ASP A 50 9.84 1.42 1.55
N ARG A 51 10.63 1.10 2.59
CA ARG A 51 10.56 1.74 3.91
C ARG A 51 10.71 3.27 3.88
N HIS A 52 11.29 3.83 2.82
CA HIS A 52 11.47 5.27 2.63
C HIS A 52 10.36 5.90 1.78
N ASP A 53 9.63 5.13 0.97
CA ASP A 53 8.46 5.57 0.19
C ASP A 53 7.39 4.47 0.11
N LEU A 54 6.75 4.19 1.25
CA LEU A 54 5.73 3.13 1.34
C LEU A 54 4.54 3.41 0.42
N LEU A 55 4.12 4.66 0.26
CA LEU A 55 3.01 5.01 -0.64
C LEU A 55 3.38 4.75 -2.11
N GLY A 56 4.56 5.21 -2.55
CA GLY A 56 4.98 5.03 -3.94
C GLY A 56 5.18 3.56 -4.30
N SER A 57 5.83 2.81 -3.41
CA SER A 57 6.07 1.37 -3.60
C SER A 57 4.79 0.53 -3.52
N ALA A 58 3.90 0.78 -2.56
CA ALA A 58 2.60 0.11 -2.50
C ALA A 58 1.74 0.38 -3.74
N LEU A 59 1.75 1.61 -4.26
CA LEU A 59 1.04 1.98 -5.48
C LEU A 59 1.65 1.28 -6.71
N ALA A 60 2.98 1.20 -6.79
CA ALA A 60 3.68 0.49 -7.85
C ALA A 60 3.37 -1.01 -7.82
N TYR A 61 3.34 -1.62 -6.63
CA TYR A 61 2.90 -3.01 -6.43
C TYR A 61 1.46 -3.20 -6.89
N ALA A 62 0.52 -2.41 -6.37
CA ALA A 62 -0.90 -2.53 -6.75
C ALA A 62 -1.12 -2.37 -8.26
N ALA A 63 -0.35 -1.50 -8.92
CA ALA A 63 -0.36 -1.35 -10.37
C ALA A 63 0.21 -2.58 -11.10
N SER A 64 1.30 -3.17 -10.61
CA SER A 64 1.95 -4.32 -11.26
C SER A 64 1.12 -5.59 -11.20
N VAL A 65 0.35 -5.78 -10.12
CA VAL A 65 -0.56 -6.92 -9.94
C VAL A 65 -2.00 -6.64 -10.40
N GLY A 66 -2.28 -5.44 -10.92
CA GLY A 66 -3.58 -5.10 -11.50
C GLY A 66 -4.70 -4.82 -10.49
N LEU A 67 -4.36 -4.44 -9.25
CA LEU A 67 -5.31 -4.14 -8.17
C LEU A 67 -5.87 -2.72 -8.20
N ILE A 68 -5.34 -1.84 -9.05
CA ILE A 68 -5.83 -0.45 -9.17
C ILE A 68 -7.25 -0.46 -9.76
N PRO A 69 -8.27 0.03 -9.02
CA PRO A 69 -9.63 0.13 -9.51
C PRO A 69 -9.71 1.05 -10.74
N GLU A 70 -10.59 0.73 -11.69
CA GLU A 70 -10.70 1.51 -12.94
C GLU A 70 -11.14 2.96 -12.70
N ASP A 71 -11.94 3.20 -11.66
CA ASP A 71 -12.40 4.53 -11.26
C ASP A 71 -11.30 5.40 -10.60
N LEU A 72 -10.17 4.79 -10.23
CA LEU A 72 -9.01 5.46 -9.61
C LEU A 72 -7.75 5.41 -10.48
N ARG A 73 -7.85 4.91 -11.72
CA ARG A 73 -6.72 4.82 -12.67
C ARG A 73 -6.26 6.17 -13.18
#